data_AF-A0A1Y1N702-F1
#
_entry.id   AF-A0A1Y1N702-F1
#
_cell.length_a   1.000
_cell.length_b   1.000
_cell.length_c   1.000
_cell.angle_alpha   90.00
_cell.angle_beta   90.00
_cell.angle_gamma   90.00
#
_symmetry.space_group_name_H-M   'P 1'
#
loop_
_entity.id
_entity.type
_entity.pdbx_description
1 polymer ?
#
loop_
_entity_poly.entity_id
_entity_poly.type
_entity_poly.pdbx_seq_one_letter_code
_entity_poly.pdbx_strand_id
1 'polypeptide(L)'
;MQTIFFYLVFVHLVLNVCDIEARIIEGTNTNLVDALQFLREYNNEGSEICFRVNTARWNYATNMTDTNKKRMVDEQKHKAKFDKVSWKKAVTFNRSVLSDPTAKRQLTFLIATSKASLNDEKYNEIHHLISEMKDVYAQTQICPFNNFDATFCNIYLEPDITRLMAHSRNPAELLHVWKEWHDNVGPPLKNKFMRYTQLANQAARMSGFADAGDQMRYVYEDDDFEQELMDSWSHLEELYKELFTYVRRKLVLKYGSEFIRTDGPIPVHLLGDLWGQDWRNTFDIVKPYSWSKDSEVTDEMLKQGFTPLKIYQMAEEFYLSLGLKSMPPEFWKQSIFDKPTDRKIQCTTSAWDFCNGHDFRIKQCRQVDMESLSVSHHEMAHIQYYMYYAEQPYLYREGANPAFHEGLANAIVLSVINP
;
A
#
# COMPACT_ATOMS: atom_id res chain seq x y z
N MET A 1 -33.07 26.01 -39.95
CA MET A 1 -33.49 25.26 -38.75
C MET A 1 -32.53 24.12 -38.40
N GLN A 2 -31.80 23.51 -39.35
CA GLN A 2 -30.75 22.51 -39.07
C GLN A 2 -29.42 23.10 -38.57
N THR A 3 -29.11 24.37 -38.88
CA THR A 3 -27.84 25.01 -38.48
C THR A 3 -27.81 25.46 -37.00
N ILE A 4 -28.98 25.70 -36.39
CA ILE A 4 -29.10 26.12 -34.99
C ILE A 4 -28.98 24.92 -34.02
N PHE A 5 -29.39 23.73 -34.47
CA PHE A 5 -29.28 22.50 -33.69
C PHE A 5 -27.83 22.03 -33.52
N PHE A 6 -26.99 22.21 -34.54
CA PHE A 6 -25.56 21.88 -34.45
C PHE A 6 -24.79 22.79 -33.48
N TYR A 7 -25.16 24.07 -33.39
CA TYR A 7 -24.55 25.00 -32.42
C TYR A 7 -24.97 24.71 -30.97
N LEU A 8 -26.23 24.31 -30.73
CA LEU A 8 -26.69 23.96 -29.38
C LEU A 8 -26.06 22.66 -28.86
N VAL A 9 -25.81 21.68 -29.74
CA VAL A 9 -25.12 20.44 -29.37
C VAL A 9 -23.62 20.69 -29.10
N PHE A 10 -22.97 21.58 -29.86
CA PHE A 10 -21.57 21.95 -29.59
C PHE A 10 -21.41 22.81 -28.34
N VAL A 11 -22.34 23.73 -28.04
CA VAL A 11 -22.30 24.55 -26.82
C VAL A 11 -22.62 23.71 -25.57
N HIS A 12 -23.42 22.65 -25.68
CA HIS A 12 -23.59 21.69 -24.57
C HIS A 12 -22.45 20.69 -24.42
N LEU A 13 -21.68 20.38 -25.47
CA LEU A 13 -20.48 19.54 -25.34
C LEU A 13 -19.25 20.29 -24.78
N VAL A 14 -19.19 21.61 -24.91
CA VAL A 14 -18.07 22.42 -24.37
C VAL A 14 -18.28 22.79 -22.89
N LEU A 15 -19.47 22.54 -22.31
CA LEU A 15 -19.78 22.86 -20.90
C LEU A 15 -19.70 21.67 -19.94
N ASN A 16 -19.32 20.48 -20.41
CA ASN A 16 -19.18 19.27 -19.59
C ASN A 16 -17.76 18.67 -19.63
N VAL A 17 -16.74 19.47 -19.95
CA VAL A 17 -15.41 19.19 -19.41
C VAL A 17 -15.44 19.75 -18.00
N CYS A 18 -15.84 18.93 -17.04
CA CYS A 18 -15.75 19.29 -15.64
C CYS A 18 -14.26 19.31 -15.30
N ASP A 19 -13.60 20.43 -15.56
CA ASP A 19 -12.19 20.65 -15.25
C ASP A 19 -11.93 20.15 -13.82
N ILE A 20 -11.19 19.04 -13.73
CA ILE A 20 -10.86 18.36 -12.48
C ILE A 20 -10.24 19.36 -11.49
N GLU A 21 -9.53 20.39 -11.99
CA GLU A 21 -8.95 21.45 -11.17
C GLU A 21 -9.97 22.47 -10.64
N ALA A 22 -11.11 22.66 -11.31
CA ALA A 22 -12.18 23.58 -10.92
C ALA A 22 -12.99 23.07 -9.72
N ARG A 23 -12.86 21.78 -9.38
CA ARG A 23 -13.52 21.19 -8.20
C ARG A 23 -12.86 21.60 -6.89
N ILE A 24 -11.57 21.93 -6.91
CA ILE A 24 -10.79 22.19 -5.70
C ILE A 24 -11.00 23.63 -5.22
N ILE A 25 -11.11 23.80 -3.90
CA ILE A 25 -11.21 25.13 -3.26
C ILE A 25 -10.12 26.10 -3.76
N GLU A 26 -10.50 27.35 -4.00
CA GLU A 26 -9.61 28.40 -4.48
C GLU A 26 -9.52 29.54 -3.47
N GLY A 27 -8.29 29.99 -3.21
CA GLY A 27 -8.01 31.10 -2.32
C GLY A 27 -8.13 32.47 -3.00
N THR A 28 -8.09 33.52 -2.18
CA THR A 28 -8.19 34.92 -2.64
C THR A 28 -6.84 35.66 -2.65
N ASN A 29 -5.77 35.07 -2.10
CA ASN A 29 -4.45 35.69 -2.06
C ASN A 29 -3.77 35.58 -3.43
N THR A 30 -3.62 36.72 -4.11
CA THR A 30 -3.02 36.84 -5.44
C THR A 30 -1.51 37.15 -5.41
N ASN A 31 -0.87 37.12 -4.24
CA ASN A 31 0.56 37.41 -4.12
C ASN A 31 1.41 36.25 -4.64
N LEU A 32 1.82 36.36 -5.91
CA LEU A 32 2.65 35.37 -6.60
C LEU A 32 4.00 35.11 -5.90
N VAL A 33 4.66 36.15 -5.38
CA VAL A 33 5.98 36.02 -4.76
C VAL A 33 5.88 35.22 -3.46
N ASP A 34 4.86 35.49 -2.64
CA ASP A 34 4.56 34.75 -1.41
C ASP A 34 4.22 33.28 -1.72
N ALA A 35 3.44 33.00 -2.77
CA ALA A 35 3.10 31.64 -3.17
C ALA A 35 4.35 30.82 -3.59
N LEU A 36 5.21 31.40 -4.44
CA LEU A 36 6.44 30.74 -4.89
C LEU A 36 7.45 30.56 -3.76
N GLN A 37 7.52 31.53 -2.83
CA GLN A 37 8.36 31.41 -1.64
C GLN A 37 7.87 30.30 -0.73
N PHE A 38 6.56 30.23 -0.46
CA PHE A 38 5.93 29.17 0.32
C PHE A 38 6.22 27.78 -0.26
N LEU A 39 6.12 27.59 -1.58
CA LEU A 39 6.40 26.28 -2.20
C LEU A 39 7.87 25.88 -2.06
N ARG A 40 8.81 26.83 -2.16
CA ARG A 40 10.24 26.56 -1.92
C ARG A 40 10.53 26.17 -0.47
N GLU A 41 9.93 26.89 0.48
CA GLU A 41 10.05 26.60 1.90
C GLU A 41 9.45 25.23 2.23
N TYR A 42 8.24 24.96 1.72
CA TYR A 42 7.58 23.67 1.87
C TYR A 42 8.41 22.52 1.31
N ASN A 43 9.05 22.70 0.16
CA ASN A 43 9.92 21.69 -0.43
C ASN A 43 11.06 21.30 0.52
N ASN A 44 11.72 22.27 1.13
CA ASN A 44 12.85 22.03 2.02
C ASN A 44 12.39 21.47 3.37
N GLU A 45 11.45 22.15 4.03
CA GLU A 45 10.94 21.74 5.36
C GLU A 45 10.22 20.40 5.29
N GLY A 46 9.47 20.14 4.22
CA GLY A 46 8.78 18.87 3.99
C GLY A 46 9.75 17.70 3.87
N SER A 47 10.86 17.90 3.14
CA SER A 47 11.95 16.92 3.02
C SER A 47 12.59 16.61 4.38
N GLU A 48 12.89 17.65 5.17
CA GLU A 48 13.48 17.50 6.52
C GLU A 48 12.54 16.80 7.51
N ILE A 49 11.25 17.16 7.49
CA ILE A 49 10.23 16.51 8.33
C ILE A 49 10.07 15.06 7.92
N CYS A 50 10.04 14.77 6.61
CA CYS A 50 10.01 13.39 6.13
C CYS A 50 11.21 12.59 6.65
N PHE A 51 12.43 13.13 6.54
CA PHE A 51 13.65 12.48 7.03
C PHE A 51 13.57 12.15 8.52
N ARG A 52 13.14 13.11 9.35
CA ARG A 52 12.96 12.90 10.80
C ARG A 52 11.94 11.81 11.11
N VAL A 53 10.78 11.86 10.45
CA VAL A 53 9.70 10.88 10.64
C VAL A 53 10.15 9.49 10.21
N ASN A 54 10.76 9.36 9.03
CA ASN A 54 11.20 8.06 8.51
C ASN A 54 12.37 7.51 9.31
N THR A 55 13.24 8.34 9.87
CA THR A 55 14.26 7.91 10.84
C THR A 55 13.63 7.35 12.12
N ALA A 56 12.65 8.05 12.70
CA ALA A 56 11.99 7.56 13.91
C ALA A 56 11.18 6.27 13.66
N ARG A 57 10.50 6.17 12.50
CA ARG A 57 9.80 4.97 12.05
C ARG A 57 10.76 3.81 11.82
N TRP A 58 11.88 4.05 11.14
CA TRP A 58 12.92 3.05 10.92
C TRP A 58 13.47 2.52 12.25
N ASN A 59 13.78 3.40 13.19
CA ASN A 59 14.31 3.01 14.50
C ASN A 59 13.31 2.14 15.28
N TYR A 60 12.01 2.41 15.19
CA TYR A 60 11.00 1.54 15.80
C TYR A 60 10.86 0.21 15.03
N ALA A 61 10.75 0.26 13.71
CA ALA A 61 10.59 -0.92 12.86
C ALA A 61 11.78 -1.89 12.96
N THR A 62 12.97 -1.37 13.23
CA THR A 62 14.22 -2.14 13.37
C THR A 62 14.66 -2.36 14.81
N ASN A 63 13.95 -1.80 15.79
CA ASN A 63 14.17 -2.02 17.22
C ASN A 63 12.89 -1.65 18.01
N MET A 64 12.01 -2.62 18.19
CA MET A 64 10.69 -2.43 18.79
C MET A 64 10.79 -2.29 20.32
N THR A 65 10.91 -1.05 20.78
CA THR A 65 10.86 -0.68 22.21
C THR A 65 9.81 0.40 22.43
N ASP A 66 9.30 0.52 23.65
CA ASP A 66 8.34 1.58 24.01
C ASP A 66 8.93 2.98 23.81
N THR A 67 10.23 3.16 24.08
CA THR A 67 10.95 4.40 23.82
C THR A 67 10.95 4.77 22.34
N ASN A 68 11.25 3.81 21.45
CA ASN A 68 11.24 4.05 20.00
C ASN A 68 9.81 4.25 19.49
N LYS A 69 8.83 3.50 20.02
CA LYS A 69 7.41 3.68 19.70
C LYS A 69 6.97 5.11 20.03
N LYS A 70 7.29 5.60 21.23
CA LYS A 70 6.97 6.95 21.67
C LYS A 70 7.60 8.01 20.76
N ARG A 71 8.90 7.89 20.46
CA ARG A 71 9.60 8.81 19.54
C ARG A 71 8.97 8.84 18.15
N MET A 72 8.65 7.67 17.59
CA MET A 72 7.96 7.56 16.29
C MET A 72 6.62 8.29 16.31
N VAL A 73 5.80 8.07 17.35
CA VAL A 73 4.49 8.73 17.50
C VAL A 73 4.64 10.25 17.65
N ASP A 74 5.64 10.71 18.39
CA ASP A 74 5.88 12.14 18.58
C ASP A 74 6.30 12.84 17.27
N GLU A 75 7.18 12.22 16.47
CA GLU A 75 7.54 12.74 15.14
C GLU A 75 6.35 12.73 14.16
N GLN A 76 5.52 11.69 14.18
CA GLN A 76 4.29 11.66 13.38
C GLN A 76 3.31 12.78 13.77
N LYS A 77 3.20 13.11 15.06
CA LYS A 77 2.41 14.26 15.51
C LYS A 77 2.98 15.58 15.02
N HIS A 78 4.31 15.74 15.01
CA HIS A 78 4.96 16.91 14.44
C HIS A 78 4.66 17.06 12.96
N LYS A 79 4.73 15.97 12.18
CA LYS A 79 4.33 15.98 10.76
C LYS A 79 2.86 16.37 10.59
N ALA A 80 1.95 15.78 11.36
CA ALA A 80 0.53 16.08 11.25
C ALA A 80 0.20 17.56 11.51
N LYS A 81 0.97 18.23 12.39
CA LYS A 81 0.89 19.68 12.62
C LYS A 81 1.43 20.48 11.44
N PHE A 82 2.59 20.10 10.91
CA PHE A 82 3.16 20.73 9.72
C PHE A 82 2.21 20.64 8.54
N ASP A 83 1.72 19.44 8.22
CA ASP A 83 0.75 19.21 7.13
C ASP A 83 -0.47 20.13 7.27
N LYS A 84 -0.97 20.31 8.50
CA LYS A 84 -2.11 21.18 8.78
C LYS A 84 -1.81 22.66 8.60
N VAL A 85 -0.67 23.14 9.10
CA VAL A 85 -0.25 24.55 8.96
C VAL A 85 0.01 24.87 7.50
N SER A 86 0.74 24.00 6.81
CA SER A 86 1.04 24.11 5.38
C SER A 86 -0.23 24.14 4.54
N TRP A 87 -1.19 23.24 4.83
CA TRP A 87 -2.50 23.26 4.17
C TRP A 87 -3.26 24.57 4.40
N LYS A 88 -3.34 25.05 5.66
CA LYS A 88 -4.01 26.33 5.99
C LYS A 88 -3.42 27.51 5.22
N LYS A 89 -2.11 27.54 4.98
CA LYS A 89 -1.46 28.59 4.17
C LYS A 89 -1.72 28.37 2.68
N ALA A 90 -1.58 27.14 2.19
CA ALA A 90 -1.78 26.79 0.79
C ALA A 90 -3.17 27.19 0.26
N VAL A 91 -4.23 26.89 1.01
CA VAL A 91 -5.62 27.22 0.59
C VAL A 91 -5.91 28.71 0.52
N THR A 92 -5.04 29.58 1.07
CA THR A 92 -5.22 31.02 0.93
C THR A 92 -4.87 31.52 -0.46
N PHE A 93 -3.98 30.83 -1.18
CA PHE A 93 -3.47 31.26 -2.46
C PHE A 93 -4.48 31.01 -3.59
N ASN A 94 -4.63 32.02 -4.43
CA ASN A 94 -5.35 31.89 -5.68
C ASN A 94 -4.48 31.09 -6.66
N ARG A 95 -4.98 29.97 -7.19
CA ARG A 95 -4.20 29.10 -8.08
C ARG A 95 -4.11 29.67 -9.49
N SER A 96 -5.12 30.44 -9.91
CA SER A 96 -5.19 31.05 -11.24
C SER A 96 -4.10 32.11 -11.51
N VAL A 97 -3.48 32.68 -10.45
CA VAL A 97 -2.35 33.61 -10.62
C VAL A 97 -1.00 32.92 -10.88
N LEU A 98 -0.91 31.61 -10.67
CA LEU A 98 0.31 30.83 -10.94
C LEU A 98 0.38 30.46 -12.42
N SER A 99 1.17 31.21 -13.18
CA SER A 99 1.43 30.91 -14.60
C SER A 99 2.37 29.74 -14.81
N ASP A 100 3.21 29.41 -13.82
CA ASP A 100 4.05 28.22 -13.86
C ASP A 100 3.19 26.97 -13.59
N PRO A 101 3.03 26.06 -14.57
CA PRO A 101 2.23 24.85 -14.40
C PRO A 101 2.79 23.96 -13.28
N THR A 102 4.10 24.00 -13.04
CA THR A 102 4.74 23.20 -11.99
C THR A 102 4.33 23.69 -10.61
N ALA A 103 4.45 24.99 -10.34
CA ALA A 103 4.00 25.59 -9.09
C ALA A 103 2.49 25.43 -8.88
N LYS A 104 1.69 25.62 -9.93
CA LYS A 104 0.23 25.42 -9.88
C LYS A 104 -0.13 23.99 -9.48
N ARG A 105 0.53 23.00 -10.08
CA ARG A 105 0.34 21.57 -9.75
C ARG A 105 0.77 21.25 -8.32
N GLN A 106 1.94 21.73 -7.86
CA GLN A 106 2.38 21.51 -6.46
C GLN A 106 1.35 22.04 -5.45
N LEU A 107 0.87 23.26 -5.65
CA LEU A 107 -0.12 23.86 -4.78
C LEU A 107 -1.44 23.06 -4.80
N THR A 108 -1.86 22.61 -5.97
CA THR A 108 -3.06 21.79 -6.16
C THR A 108 -2.95 20.46 -5.41
N PHE A 109 -1.84 19.73 -5.53
CA PHE A 109 -1.60 18.47 -4.82
C PHE A 109 -1.66 18.64 -3.29
N LEU A 110 -1.01 19.69 -2.77
CA LEU A 110 -0.97 19.98 -1.34
C LEU A 110 -2.38 20.24 -0.76
N ILE A 111 -3.25 20.88 -1.54
CA ILE A 111 -4.64 21.17 -1.15
C ILE A 111 -5.54 19.93 -1.30
N ALA A 112 -5.50 19.28 -2.46
CA ALA A 112 -6.44 18.25 -2.89
C ALA A 112 -6.35 16.96 -2.06
N THR A 113 -5.12 16.53 -1.73
CA THR A 113 -4.87 15.22 -1.10
C THR A 113 -5.01 15.25 0.43
N SER A 114 -5.22 16.43 1.02
CA SER A 114 -5.20 16.62 2.46
C SER A 114 -6.55 16.43 3.13
N LYS A 115 -6.53 15.94 4.38
CA LYS A 115 -7.68 15.89 5.30
C LYS A 115 -7.69 17.07 6.29
N ALA A 116 -6.78 18.03 6.11
CA ALA A 116 -6.58 19.15 7.05
C ALA A 116 -7.68 20.23 6.98
N SER A 117 -8.66 20.09 6.07
CA SER A 117 -9.86 20.92 6.00
C SER A 117 -10.74 20.85 7.25
N LEU A 118 -10.63 19.77 8.04
CA LEU A 118 -11.31 19.65 9.32
C LEU A 118 -10.78 20.65 10.37
N ASN A 119 -11.67 21.09 11.27
CA ASN A 119 -11.29 21.87 12.45
C ASN A 119 -10.32 21.06 13.36
N ASP A 120 -9.66 21.73 14.31
CA ASP A 120 -8.62 21.09 15.13
C ASP A 120 -9.12 19.90 15.95
N GLU A 121 -10.34 19.99 16.49
CA GLU A 121 -10.98 18.89 17.22
C GLU A 121 -11.18 17.65 16.34
N LYS A 122 -11.86 17.79 15.20
CA LYS A 122 -12.17 16.69 14.28
C LYS A 122 -10.93 16.13 13.59
N TYR A 123 -9.94 16.99 13.31
CA TYR A 123 -8.66 16.57 12.76
C TYR A 123 -7.87 15.71 13.77
N ASN A 124 -7.91 16.05 15.06
CA ASN A 124 -7.31 15.20 16.09
C ASN A 124 -8.11 13.90 16.27
N GLU A 125 -9.45 13.97 16.21
CA GLU A 125 -10.34 12.81 16.30
C GLU A 125 -10.05 11.79 15.19
N ILE A 126 -9.94 12.21 13.92
CA ILE A 126 -9.69 11.29 12.81
C ILE A 126 -8.33 10.60 12.94
N HIS A 127 -7.29 11.31 13.37
CA HIS A 127 -5.97 10.72 13.62
C HIS A 127 -5.98 9.74 14.80
N HIS A 128 -6.72 10.06 15.87
CA HIS A 128 -6.90 9.16 17.00
C HIS A 128 -7.61 7.87 16.58
N LEU A 129 -8.71 7.97 15.83
CA LEU A 129 -9.45 6.81 15.31
C LEU A 129 -8.56 5.92 14.42
N ILE A 130 -7.77 6.50 13.52
CA ILE A 130 -6.83 5.74 12.69
C ILE A 130 -5.82 4.98 13.56
N SER A 131 -5.28 5.63 14.60
CA SER A 131 -4.34 4.98 15.53
C SER A 131 -5.01 3.83 16.28
N GLU A 132 -6.19 4.04 16.84
CA GLU A 132 -6.93 3.00 17.57
C GLU A 132 -7.28 1.81 16.67
N MET A 133 -7.72 2.06 15.43
CA MET A 133 -8.04 0.98 14.48
C MET A 133 -6.80 0.16 14.13
N LYS A 134 -5.63 0.81 13.94
CA LYS A 134 -4.35 0.13 13.71
C LYS A 134 -3.92 -0.69 14.92
N ASP A 135 -4.07 -0.15 16.13
CA ASP A 135 -3.70 -0.84 17.37
C ASP A 135 -4.59 -2.08 17.59
N VAL A 136 -5.91 -1.97 17.40
CA VAL A 136 -6.83 -3.12 17.47
C VAL A 136 -6.40 -4.21 16.48
N TYR A 137 -6.18 -3.85 15.22
CA TYR A 137 -5.77 -4.81 14.20
C TYR A 137 -4.44 -5.50 14.54
N ALA A 138 -3.44 -4.74 15.00
CA ALA A 138 -2.11 -5.27 15.29
C ALA A 138 -2.01 -6.09 16.59
N GLN A 139 -2.88 -5.81 17.57
CA GLN A 139 -2.81 -6.43 18.91
C GLN A 139 -3.85 -7.54 19.11
N THR A 140 -4.76 -7.75 18.16
CA THR A 140 -5.78 -8.81 18.26
C THR A 140 -5.12 -10.18 18.33
N GLN A 141 -5.59 -10.98 19.27
CA GLN A 141 -5.18 -12.36 19.51
C GLN A 141 -6.39 -13.26 19.34
N ILE A 142 -6.17 -14.46 18.82
CA ILE A 142 -7.20 -15.50 18.72
C ILE A 142 -6.81 -16.73 19.54
N CYS A 143 -7.81 -17.56 19.85
CA CYS A 143 -7.61 -18.77 20.63
C CYS A 143 -7.37 -19.98 19.68
N PRO A 144 -6.51 -20.94 20.07
CA PRO A 144 -6.21 -22.12 19.26
C PRO A 144 -7.43 -23.02 19.03
N PHE A 145 -7.43 -23.71 17.89
CA PHE A 145 -8.42 -24.75 17.56
C PHE A 145 -8.29 -25.97 18.49
N ASN A 146 -9.43 -26.55 18.91
CA ASN A 146 -9.52 -27.76 19.75
C ASN A 146 -8.81 -27.70 21.13
N ASN A 147 -8.69 -26.52 21.72
CA ASN A 147 -8.20 -26.38 23.10
C ASN A 147 -9.28 -25.74 23.98
N PHE A 148 -10.26 -26.56 24.38
CA PHE A 148 -11.43 -26.14 25.18
C PHE A 148 -11.06 -25.56 26.56
N ASP A 149 -9.83 -25.82 27.03
CA ASP A 149 -9.24 -25.29 28.26
C ASP A 149 -8.11 -24.29 27.98
N ALA A 150 -8.07 -23.66 26.79
CA ALA A 150 -7.03 -22.69 26.44
C ALA A 150 -7.02 -21.54 27.46
N THR A 151 -6.10 -21.63 28.42
CA THR A 151 -5.91 -20.63 29.47
C THR A 151 -5.31 -19.35 28.89
N PHE A 152 -4.80 -19.39 27.66
CA PHE A 152 -4.15 -18.29 26.96
C PHE A 152 -4.51 -18.31 25.46
N CYS A 153 -5.02 -17.18 24.96
CA CYS A 153 -5.18 -16.91 23.54
C CYS A 153 -3.98 -16.08 23.08
N ASN A 154 -3.07 -16.70 22.34
CA ASN A 154 -1.76 -16.11 22.03
C ASN A 154 -1.35 -16.26 20.56
N ILE A 155 -2.34 -16.47 19.67
CA ILE A 155 -2.11 -16.55 18.23
C ILE A 155 -2.32 -15.16 17.62
N TYR A 156 -1.30 -14.63 16.95
CA TYR A 156 -1.32 -13.32 16.31
C TYR A 156 -1.48 -13.44 14.79
N LEU A 157 -1.90 -12.35 14.13
CA LEU A 157 -1.99 -12.32 12.67
C LEU A 157 -0.68 -12.77 12.00
N GLU A 158 0.41 -12.12 12.37
CA GLU A 158 1.74 -12.39 11.84
C GLU A 158 2.70 -12.88 12.95
N PRO A 159 3.39 -14.03 12.77
CA PRO A 159 3.33 -14.92 11.61
C PRO A 159 2.27 -16.03 11.74
N ASP A 160 1.56 -16.14 12.87
CA ASP A 160 0.87 -17.39 13.25
C ASP A 160 -0.35 -17.69 12.38
N ILE A 161 -1.30 -16.75 12.27
CA ILE A 161 -2.51 -16.93 11.45
C ILE A 161 -2.14 -17.06 9.98
N THR A 162 -1.28 -16.19 9.46
CA THR A 162 -0.84 -16.23 8.05
C THR A 162 -0.23 -17.59 7.69
N ARG A 163 0.66 -18.12 8.54
CA ARG A 163 1.25 -19.45 8.36
C ARG A 163 0.21 -20.58 8.46
N LEU A 164 -0.72 -20.49 9.40
CA LEU A 164 -1.76 -21.50 9.59
C LEU A 164 -2.70 -21.54 8.38
N MET A 165 -3.17 -20.39 7.90
CA MET A 165 -4.01 -20.28 6.70
C MET A 165 -3.29 -20.81 5.46
N ALA A 166 -1.99 -20.57 5.33
CA ALA A 166 -1.20 -21.04 4.19
C ALA A 166 -1.02 -22.57 4.15
N HIS A 167 -0.76 -23.22 5.30
CA HIS A 167 -0.33 -24.62 5.34
C HIS A 167 -1.37 -25.62 5.86
N SER A 168 -2.34 -25.20 6.67
CA SER A 168 -3.36 -26.14 7.15
C SER A 168 -4.25 -26.63 6.00
N ARG A 169 -4.66 -27.90 6.09
CA ARG A 169 -5.61 -28.55 5.18
C ARG A 169 -6.76 -29.16 5.97
N ASN A 170 -7.03 -28.66 7.18
CA ASN A 170 -8.17 -29.06 7.98
C ASN A 170 -9.27 -27.99 7.86
N PRO A 171 -10.40 -28.29 7.19
CA PRO A 171 -11.49 -27.32 7.01
C PRO A 171 -12.02 -26.72 8.31
N ALA A 172 -12.11 -27.52 9.38
CA ALA A 172 -12.63 -27.05 10.67
C ALA A 172 -11.66 -26.10 11.37
N GLU A 173 -10.36 -26.36 11.27
CA GLU A 173 -9.32 -25.48 11.83
C GLU A 173 -9.26 -24.15 11.07
N LEU A 174 -9.28 -24.20 9.74
CA LEU A 174 -9.29 -23.01 8.88
C LEU A 174 -10.53 -22.15 9.14
N LEU A 175 -11.71 -22.77 9.26
CA LEU A 175 -12.94 -22.06 9.59
C LEU A 175 -12.88 -21.41 10.98
N HIS A 176 -12.37 -22.13 11.99
CA HIS A 176 -12.21 -21.61 13.35
C HIS A 176 -11.34 -20.36 13.36
N VAL A 177 -10.14 -20.45 12.77
CA VAL A 177 -9.17 -19.34 12.74
C VAL A 177 -9.72 -18.15 11.98
N TRP A 178 -10.31 -18.38 10.81
CA TRP A 178 -10.94 -17.31 10.02
C TRP A 178 -12.04 -16.61 10.82
N LYS A 179 -12.91 -17.38 11.48
CA LYS A 179 -14.02 -16.85 12.26
C LYS A 179 -13.54 -16.07 13.47
N GLU A 180 -12.68 -16.65 14.31
CA GLU A 180 -12.14 -16.00 15.51
C GLU A 180 -11.46 -14.67 15.18
N TRP A 181 -10.71 -14.61 14.07
CA TRP A 181 -10.10 -13.38 13.63
C TRP A 181 -11.15 -12.30 13.31
N HIS A 182 -12.14 -12.63 12.50
CA HIS A 182 -13.17 -11.66 12.10
C HIS A 182 -14.08 -11.26 13.27
N ASP A 183 -14.38 -12.17 14.19
CA ASP A 183 -15.20 -11.93 15.39
C ASP A 183 -14.45 -11.07 16.41
N ASN A 184 -13.12 -11.17 16.51
CA ASN A 184 -12.32 -10.36 17.43
C ASN A 184 -11.88 -9.01 16.84
N VAL A 185 -11.73 -8.89 15.51
CA VAL A 185 -11.33 -7.65 14.84
C VAL A 185 -12.52 -6.80 14.40
N GLY A 186 -13.54 -7.40 13.79
CA GLY A 186 -14.63 -6.70 13.12
C GLY A 186 -15.50 -5.85 14.06
N PRO A 187 -16.12 -6.43 15.10
CA PRO A 187 -17.02 -5.70 16.00
C PRO A 187 -16.36 -4.50 16.70
N PRO A 188 -15.13 -4.58 17.26
CA PRO A 188 -14.46 -3.42 17.84
C PRO A 188 -14.16 -2.29 16.85
N LEU A 189 -13.92 -2.63 15.57
CA LEU A 189 -13.63 -1.65 14.53
C LEU A 189 -14.87 -0.98 13.95
N LYS A 190 -16.03 -1.64 13.97
CA LYS A 190 -17.26 -1.18 13.27
C LYS A 190 -17.60 0.29 13.52
N ASN A 191 -17.78 0.68 14.78
CA ASN A 191 -18.18 2.06 15.13
C ASN A 191 -17.07 3.08 14.83
N LYS A 192 -15.81 2.68 15.02
CA LYS A 192 -14.64 3.54 14.74
C LYS A 192 -14.53 3.82 13.24
N PHE A 193 -14.71 2.79 12.41
CA PHE A 193 -14.69 2.89 10.96
C PHE A 193 -15.85 3.76 10.44
N MET A 194 -17.07 3.56 10.96
CA MET A 194 -18.21 4.42 10.61
C MET A 194 -17.94 5.90 10.92
N ARG A 195 -17.36 6.20 12.09
CA ARG A 195 -16.99 7.57 12.45
C ARG A 195 -15.87 8.12 11.58
N TYR A 196 -14.85 7.32 11.29
CA TYR A 196 -13.79 7.66 10.34
C TYR A 196 -14.35 8.05 8.98
N THR A 197 -15.27 7.26 8.41
CA THR A 197 -15.91 7.55 7.12
C THR A 197 -16.69 8.87 7.14
N GLN A 198 -17.41 9.16 8.22
CA GLN A 198 -18.11 10.45 8.38
C GLN A 198 -17.14 11.64 8.34
N LEU A 199 -16.04 11.56 9.10
CA LEU A 199 -15.03 12.62 9.15
C LEU A 199 -14.27 12.77 7.83
N ALA A 200 -13.91 11.65 7.18
CA ALA A 200 -13.26 11.65 5.88
C ALA A 200 -14.16 12.28 4.81
N ASN A 201 -15.44 11.91 4.75
CA ASN A 201 -16.41 12.51 3.83
C ASN A 201 -16.65 13.99 4.10
N GLN A 202 -16.66 14.40 5.38
CA GLN A 202 -16.72 15.81 5.73
C GLN A 202 -15.49 16.57 5.22
N ALA A 203 -14.28 16.03 5.43
CA ALA A 203 -13.05 16.65 4.98
C ALA A 203 -13.02 16.82 3.45
N ALA A 204 -13.39 15.77 2.72
CA ALA A 204 -13.43 15.75 1.26
C ALA A 204 -14.39 16.80 0.70
N ARG A 205 -15.61 16.89 1.24
CA ARG A 205 -16.60 17.92 0.85
C ARG A 205 -16.12 19.35 1.12
N MET A 206 -15.41 19.56 2.22
CA MET A 206 -14.81 20.86 2.53
C MET A 206 -13.67 21.24 1.57
N SER A 207 -13.08 20.26 0.88
CA SER A 207 -12.03 20.47 -0.13
C SER A 207 -12.58 20.52 -1.55
N GLY A 208 -13.89 20.32 -1.75
CA GLY A 208 -14.57 20.43 -3.04
C GLY A 208 -14.91 19.10 -3.74
N PHE A 209 -14.69 17.97 -3.08
CA PHE A 209 -15.04 16.63 -3.58
C PHE A 209 -16.44 16.19 -3.13
N ALA A 210 -17.04 15.21 -3.82
CA ALA A 210 -18.36 14.66 -3.43
C ALA A 210 -18.28 13.88 -2.11
N ASP A 211 -17.25 13.06 -1.97
CA ASP A 211 -16.96 12.23 -0.79
C ASP A 211 -15.48 11.81 -0.75
N ALA A 212 -15.10 11.02 0.26
CA ALA A 212 -13.73 10.58 0.42
C ALA A 212 -13.26 9.61 -0.70
N GLY A 213 -14.17 8.89 -1.36
CA GLY A 213 -13.83 8.01 -2.49
C GLY A 213 -13.49 8.82 -3.74
N ASP A 214 -14.27 9.86 -4.01
CA ASP A 214 -13.98 10.86 -5.06
C ASP A 214 -12.61 11.52 -4.83
N GLN A 215 -12.34 11.99 -3.60
CA GLN A 215 -11.03 12.53 -3.23
C GLN A 215 -9.89 11.51 -3.40
N MET A 216 -10.13 10.23 -3.09
CA MET A 216 -9.10 9.18 -3.24
C MET A 216 -8.78 8.90 -4.71
N ARG A 217 -9.76 8.93 -5.61
CA ARG A 217 -9.54 8.72 -7.05
C ARG A 217 -8.87 9.88 -7.74
N TYR A 218 -8.96 11.09 -7.17
CA TYR A 218 -8.33 12.30 -7.72
C TYR A 218 -6.85 12.13 -8.06
N VAL A 219 -6.11 11.29 -7.32
CA VAL A 219 -4.68 11.02 -7.56
C VAL A 219 -4.38 10.35 -8.91
N TYR A 220 -5.38 9.79 -9.58
CA TYR A 220 -5.27 9.25 -10.93
C TYR A 220 -5.49 10.32 -12.01
N GLU A 221 -6.07 11.48 -11.65
CA GLU A 221 -6.38 12.61 -12.54
C GLU A 221 -7.12 12.17 -13.82
N ASP A 222 -8.01 11.20 -13.67
CA ASP A 222 -8.74 10.52 -14.74
C ASP A 222 -10.24 10.46 -14.38
N ASP A 223 -11.05 11.16 -15.17
CA ASP A 223 -12.50 11.22 -15.00
C ASP A 223 -13.19 9.89 -15.37
N ASP A 224 -12.57 9.07 -16.22
CA ASP A 224 -13.09 7.79 -16.71
C ASP A 224 -12.55 6.59 -15.91
N PHE A 225 -11.76 6.83 -14.86
CA PHE A 225 -11.06 5.81 -14.08
C PHE A 225 -11.93 4.62 -13.65
N GLU A 226 -13.15 4.87 -13.17
CA GLU A 226 -14.07 3.78 -12.76
C GLU A 226 -14.52 2.93 -13.95
N GLN A 227 -14.77 3.55 -15.10
CA GLN A 227 -15.18 2.86 -16.32
C GLN A 227 -14.02 2.04 -16.88
N GLU A 228 -12.81 2.60 -16.95
CA GLU A 228 -11.63 1.90 -17.42
C GLU A 228 -11.30 0.67 -16.54
N LEU A 229 -11.50 0.78 -15.23
CA LEU A 229 -11.34 -0.33 -14.29
C LEU A 229 -12.38 -1.43 -14.53
N MET A 230 -13.64 -1.07 -14.74
CA MET A 230 -14.72 -2.03 -15.05
C MET A 230 -14.47 -2.73 -16.39
N ASP A 231 -14.04 -1.99 -17.40
CA ASP A 231 -13.71 -2.54 -18.72
C ASP A 231 -12.52 -3.51 -18.62
N SER A 232 -11.48 -3.14 -17.87
CA SER A 232 -10.33 -4.02 -17.60
C SER A 232 -10.75 -5.30 -16.89
N TRP A 233 -11.64 -5.22 -15.89
CA TRP A 233 -12.18 -6.39 -15.20
C TRP A 233 -12.97 -7.29 -16.14
N SER A 234 -13.77 -6.73 -17.05
CA SER A 234 -14.58 -7.51 -18.00
C SER A 234 -13.72 -8.40 -18.92
N HIS A 235 -12.51 -7.96 -19.29
CA HIS A 235 -11.56 -8.74 -20.07
C HIS A 235 -10.92 -9.90 -19.27
N LEU A 236 -10.83 -9.76 -17.94
CA LEU A 236 -10.28 -10.78 -17.04
C LEU A 236 -11.35 -11.76 -16.52
N GLU A 237 -12.61 -11.36 -16.57
CA GLU A 237 -13.73 -12.10 -15.96
C GLU A 237 -13.81 -13.55 -16.44
N GLU A 238 -13.65 -13.79 -17.74
CA GLU A 238 -13.76 -15.13 -18.32
C GLU A 238 -12.62 -16.05 -17.85
N LEU A 239 -11.39 -15.53 -17.83
CA LEU A 239 -10.24 -16.26 -17.30
C LEU A 239 -10.41 -16.55 -15.80
N TYR A 240 -10.92 -15.58 -15.04
CA TYR A 240 -11.21 -15.76 -13.62
C TYR A 240 -12.27 -16.84 -13.39
N LYS A 241 -13.34 -16.89 -14.19
CA LYS A 241 -14.39 -17.92 -14.08
C LYS A 241 -13.86 -19.32 -14.35
N GLU A 242 -13.00 -19.48 -15.35
CA GLU A 242 -12.35 -20.76 -15.65
C GLU A 242 -11.42 -21.19 -14.51
N LEU A 243 -10.56 -20.27 -14.02
CA LEU A 243 -9.69 -20.52 -12.89
C LEU A 243 -10.48 -20.88 -11.63
N PHE A 244 -11.50 -20.08 -11.29
CA PHE A 244 -12.40 -20.30 -10.17
C PHE A 244 -13.07 -21.68 -10.26
N THR A 245 -13.58 -22.05 -11.44
CA THR A 245 -14.26 -23.33 -11.66
C THR A 245 -13.30 -24.50 -11.48
N TYR A 246 -12.08 -24.39 -12.02
CA TYR A 246 -11.04 -25.38 -11.86
C TYR A 246 -10.61 -25.55 -10.40
N VAL A 247 -10.33 -24.44 -9.70
CA VAL A 247 -9.95 -24.43 -8.28
C VAL A 247 -11.06 -25.02 -7.43
N ARG A 248 -12.31 -24.58 -7.62
CA ARG A 248 -13.48 -25.15 -6.91
C ARG A 248 -13.55 -26.66 -7.09
N ARG A 249 -13.40 -27.16 -8.33
CA ARG A 249 -13.43 -28.60 -8.60
C ARG A 249 -12.34 -29.35 -7.85
N LYS A 250 -11.11 -28.82 -7.83
CA LYS A 250 -9.98 -29.44 -7.11
C LYS A 250 -10.19 -29.41 -5.59
N LEU A 251 -10.71 -28.32 -5.05
CA LEU A 251 -11.03 -28.22 -3.63
C LEU A 251 -12.16 -29.17 -3.22
N VAL A 252 -13.21 -29.34 -4.05
CA VAL A 252 -14.27 -30.35 -3.82
C VAL A 252 -13.68 -31.76 -3.80
N LEU A 253 -12.76 -32.08 -4.72
CA LEU A 253 -12.09 -33.39 -4.73
C LEU A 253 -11.24 -33.62 -3.48
N LYS A 254 -10.66 -32.56 -2.91
CA LYS A 254 -9.80 -32.62 -1.72
C LYS A 254 -10.60 -32.70 -0.42
N TYR A 255 -11.63 -31.86 -0.29
CA TYR A 255 -12.35 -31.66 0.98
C TYR A 255 -13.69 -32.37 1.03
N GLY A 256 -14.32 -32.67 -0.10
CA GLY A 256 -15.66 -33.28 -0.15
C GLY A 256 -16.78 -32.25 -0.35
N SER A 257 -17.94 -32.74 -0.81
CA SER A 257 -19.12 -31.93 -1.11
C SER A 257 -19.85 -31.41 0.14
N GLU A 258 -19.52 -31.96 1.30
CA GLU A 258 -20.04 -31.51 2.60
C GLU A 258 -19.46 -30.16 3.04
N PHE A 259 -18.24 -29.80 2.60
CA PHE A 259 -17.62 -28.52 2.90
C PHE A 259 -17.78 -27.51 1.76
N ILE A 260 -17.85 -27.98 0.50
CA ILE A 260 -17.89 -27.12 -0.68
C ILE A 260 -18.99 -27.58 -1.63
N ARG A 261 -19.88 -26.66 -1.97
CA ARG A 261 -20.90 -26.89 -3.00
C ARG A 261 -20.27 -26.89 -4.39
N THR A 262 -20.61 -27.89 -5.20
CA THR A 262 -20.14 -27.99 -6.61
C THR A 262 -20.67 -26.88 -7.50
N ASP A 263 -21.81 -26.29 -7.15
CA ASP A 263 -22.53 -25.26 -7.88
C ASP A 263 -22.47 -23.87 -7.22
N GLY A 264 -21.77 -23.75 -6.07
CA GLY A 264 -21.78 -22.55 -5.24
C GLY A 264 -20.45 -21.77 -5.18
N PRO A 265 -20.39 -20.70 -4.38
CA PRO A 265 -19.15 -20.00 -4.09
C PRO A 265 -18.15 -20.89 -3.34
N ILE A 266 -16.86 -20.56 -3.41
CA ILE A 266 -15.82 -21.21 -2.61
C ILE A 266 -15.80 -20.57 -1.21
N PRO A 267 -15.80 -21.36 -0.11
CA PRO A 267 -15.57 -20.81 1.22
C PRO A 267 -14.18 -20.17 1.33
N VAL A 268 -14.13 -18.87 1.67
CA VAL A 268 -12.90 -18.06 1.63
C VAL A 268 -11.75 -18.63 2.47
N HIS A 269 -12.06 -19.24 3.61
CA HIS A 269 -11.08 -19.82 4.53
C HIS A 269 -10.33 -21.03 3.94
N LEU A 270 -10.75 -21.56 2.78
CA LEU A 270 -10.10 -22.69 2.10
C LEU A 270 -9.14 -22.25 0.98
N LEU A 271 -8.93 -20.95 0.79
CA LEU A 271 -8.14 -20.38 -0.30
C LEU A 271 -6.67 -20.16 0.05
N GLY A 272 -6.21 -20.64 1.21
CA GLY A 272 -4.80 -20.55 1.60
C GLY A 272 -4.36 -19.16 2.11
N ASP A 273 -5.32 -18.25 2.32
CA ASP A 273 -5.13 -16.88 2.78
C ASP A 273 -6.33 -16.47 3.66
N LEU A 274 -6.11 -15.56 4.60
CA LEU A 274 -7.13 -15.12 5.55
C LEU A 274 -8.28 -14.34 4.90
N TRP A 275 -7.99 -13.62 3.81
CA TRP A 275 -8.94 -12.80 3.07
C TRP A 275 -9.34 -13.43 1.72
N GLY A 276 -8.65 -14.48 1.30
CA GLY A 276 -8.82 -15.13 0.01
C GLY A 276 -8.35 -14.27 -1.16
N GLN A 277 -7.45 -13.31 -0.92
CA GLN A 277 -6.94 -12.40 -1.94
C GLN A 277 -5.86 -13.03 -2.84
N ASP A 278 -5.23 -14.10 -2.36
CA ASP A 278 -4.15 -14.82 -3.04
C ASP A 278 -4.29 -16.33 -2.82
N TRP A 279 -4.36 -17.10 -3.90
CA TRP A 279 -4.62 -18.55 -3.85
C TRP A 279 -3.36 -19.40 -4.07
N ARG A 280 -2.18 -18.78 -4.16
CA ARG A 280 -0.90 -19.48 -4.40
C ARG A 280 -0.63 -20.59 -3.38
N ASN A 281 -1.05 -20.38 -2.13
CA ASN A 281 -0.88 -21.35 -1.05
C ASN A 281 -1.75 -22.62 -1.20
N THR A 282 -2.63 -22.68 -2.21
CA THR A 282 -3.40 -23.90 -2.57
C THR A 282 -2.77 -24.70 -3.69
N PHE A 283 -1.58 -24.32 -4.17
CA PHE A 283 -0.95 -24.92 -5.35
C PHE A 283 -0.75 -26.43 -5.25
N ASP A 284 -0.44 -26.96 -4.06
CA ASP A 284 -0.36 -28.40 -3.78
C ASP A 284 -1.68 -29.15 -4.07
N ILE A 285 -2.83 -28.48 -3.94
CA ILE A 285 -4.16 -29.04 -4.23
C ILE A 285 -4.50 -28.89 -5.71
N VAL A 286 -4.18 -27.74 -6.30
CA VAL A 286 -4.65 -27.35 -7.63
C VAL A 286 -3.64 -27.64 -8.75
N LYS A 287 -2.47 -28.18 -8.44
CA LYS A 287 -1.43 -28.55 -9.42
C LYS A 287 -2.03 -29.36 -10.60
N PRO A 288 -1.91 -28.87 -11.86
CA PRO A 288 -2.49 -29.54 -13.02
C PRO A 288 -1.87 -30.92 -13.29
N TYR A 289 -0.56 -31.01 -13.21
CA TYR A 289 0.22 -32.22 -13.49
C TYR A 289 1.05 -32.58 -12.26
N SER A 290 0.60 -33.57 -11.48
CA SER A 290 1.29 -33.95 -10.23
C SER A 290 2.73 -34.45 -10.45
N TRP A 291 3.05 -34.93 -11.65
CA TRP A 291 4.37 -35.44 -12.02
C TRP A 291 5.38 -34.36 -12.44
N SER A 292 4.96 -33.13 -12.74
CA SER A 292 5.91 -32.08 -13.13
C SER A 292 6.69 -31.60 -11.91
N LYS A 293 8.02 -31.46 -12.04
CA LYS A 293 8.82 -30.79 -11.01
C LYS A 293 8.40 -29.31 -10.96
N ASP A 294 8.34 -28.79 -9.74
CA ASP A 294 8.10 -27.37 -9.54
C ASP A 294 9.37 -26.60 -9.92
N SER A 295 9.22 -25.38 -10.44
CA SER A 295 10.34 -24.45 -10.67
C SER A 295 10.88 -23.87 -9.37
N GLU A 296 10.83 -24.63 -8.28
CA GLU A 296 11.29 -24.21 -6.96
C GLU A 296 12.81 -24.35 -6.88
N VAL A 297 13.49 -23.23 -6.67
CA VAL A 297 14.97 -23.15 -6.64
C VAL A 297 15.54 -23.12 -5.23
N THR A 298 14.69 -23.16 -4.19
CA THR A 298 15.09 -23.03 -2.78
C THR A 298 16.19 -24.01 -2.38
N ASP A 299 16.01 -25.31 -2.64
CA ASP A 299 17.00 -26.34 -2.31
C ASP A 299 18.35 -26.11 -3.00
N GLU A 300 18.32 -25.60 -4.22
CA GLU A 300 19.52 -25.36 -5.01
C GLU A 300 20.26 -24.10 -4.52
N MET A 301 19.54 -23.04 -4.19
CA MET A 301 20.10 -21.84 -3.54
C MET A 301 20.80 -22.20 -2.23
N LEU A 302 20.17 -23.07 -1.41
CA LEU A 302 20.76 -23.54 -0.15
C LEU A 302 22.03 -24.38 -0.40
N LYS A 303 22.01 -25.30 -1.37
CA LYS A 303 23.21 -26.11 -1.73
C LYS A 303 24.37 -25.25 -2.22
N GLN A 304 24.07 -24.17 -2.94
CA GLN A 304 25.07 -23.22 -3.43
C GLN A 304 25.52 -22.20 -2.36
N GLY A 305 24.98 -22.29 -1.14
CA GLY A 305 25.40 -21.43 -0.03
C GLY A 305 24.93 -19.98 -0.15
N PHE A 306 23.75 -19.76 -0.76
CA PHE A 306 23.17 -18.42 -0.83
C PHE A 306 22.90 -17.87 0.58
N THR A 307 23.03 -16.55 0.70
CA THR A 307 22.65 -15.78 1.89
C THR A 307 21.63 -14.73 1.48
N PRO A 308 20.83 -14.16 2.41
CA PRO A 308 19.92 -13.06 2.08
C PRO A 308 20.64 -11.88 1.40
N LEU A 309 21.86 -11.56 1.83
CA LEU A 309 22.69 -10.53 1.19
C LEU A 309 23.04 -10.89 -0.26
N LYS A 310 23.40 -12.15 -0.54
CA LYS A 310 23.72 -12.60 -1.90
C LYS A 310 22.51 -12.51 -2.84
N ILE A 311 21.29 -12.73 -2.34
CA ILE A 311 20.05 -12.54 -3.11
C ILE A 311 19.89 -11.07 -3.52
N TYR A 312 20.15 -10.12 -2.61
CA TYR A 312 20.10 -8.69 -2.96
C TYR A 312 21.22 -8.26 -3.91
N GLN A 313 22.42 -8.82 -3.78
CA GLN A 313 23.50 -8.57 -4.73
C GLN A 313 23.14 -9.07 -6.13
N MET A 314 22.49 -10.24 -6.22
CA MET A 314 21.95 -10.76 -7.49
C MET A 314 20.86 -9.84 -8.06
N ALA A 315 20.00 -9.28 -7.21
CA ALA A 315 19.03 -8.28 -7.65
C ALA A 315 19.73 -7.02 -8.19
N GLU A 316 20.79 -6.53 -7.55
CA GLU A 316 21.57 -5.41 -8.07
C GLU A 316 22.20 -5.74 -9.44
N GLU A 317 22.79 -6.92 -9.59
CA GLU A 317 23.35 -7.39 -10.87
C GLU A 317 22.30 -7.36 -11.99
N PHE A 318 21.05 -7.77 -11.70
CA PHE A 318 19.93 -7.67 -12.64
C PHE A 318 19.67 -6.22 -13.07
N TYR A 319 19.54 -5.28 -12.12
CA TYR A 319 19.29 -3.87 -12.47
C TYR A 319 20.46 -3.22 -13.21
N LEU A 320 21.70 -3.55 -12.85
CA LEU A 320 22.90 -3.11 -13.56
C LEU A 320 22.92 -3.63 -15.00
N SER A 321 22.46 -4.86 -15.24
CA SER A 321 22.38 -5.44 -16.60
C SER A 321 21.42 -4.67 -17.51
N LEU A 322 20.41 -3.99 -16.93
CA LEU A 322 19.49 -3.09 -17.63
C LEU A 322 20.05 -1.67 -17.82
N GLY A 323 21.26 -1.39 -17.33
CA GLY A 323 21.88 -0.07 -17.38
C GLY A 323 21.38 0.90 -16.31
N LEU A 324 20.76 0.40 -15.24
CA LEU A 324 20.26 1.23 -14.14
C LEU A 324 21.35 1.52 -13.10
N LYS A 325 21.06 2.42 -12.15
CA LYS A 325 22.04 2.87 -11.14
C LYS A 325 22.40 1.73 -10.17
N SER A 326 23.67 1.67 -9.76
CA SER A 326 24.11 0.84 -8.62
C SER A 326 23.54 1.36 -7.30
N MET A 327 23.29 0.48 -6.35
CA MET A 327 22.86 0.87 -5.01
C MET A 327 23.96 1.69 -4.31
N PRO A 328 23.60 2.76 -3.57
CA PRO A 328 24.59 3.56 -2.87
C PRO A 328 25.25 2.76 -1.73
N PRO A 329 26.50 3.06 -1.34
CA PRO A 329 27.18 2.37 -0.23
C PRO A 329 26.38 2.38 1.08
N GLU A 330 25.65 3.47 1.34
CA GLU A 330 24.78 3.64 2.50
C GLU A 330 23.64 2.61 2.53
N PHE A 331 23.09 2.23 1.37
CA PHE A 331 22.04 1.21 1.27
C PHE A 331 22.51 -0.11 1.85
N TRP A 332 23.70 -0.59 1.45
CA TRP A 332 24.27 -1.84 1.94
C TRP A 332 24.63 -1.79 3.42
N LYS A 333 25.09 -0.63 3.90
CA LYS A 333 25.50 -0.44 5.30
C LYS A 333 24.31 -0.31 6.26
N GLN A 334 23.21 0.31 5.82
CA GLN A 334 22.11 0.70 6.70
C GLN A 334 20.87 -0.20 6.58
N SER A 335 20.75 -0.99 5.52
CA SER A 335 19.64 -1.95 5.34
C SER A 335 19.75 -3.16 6.28
N ILE A 336 18.62 -3.84 6.47
CA ILE A 336 18.53 -5.11 7.20
C ILE A 336 18.04 -6.18 6.23
N PHE A 337 18.96 -7.03 5.80
CA PHE A 337 18.68 -8.12 4.85
C PHE A 337 18.34 -9.45 5.53
N ASP A 338 18.71 -9.60 6.80
CA ASP A 338 18.46 -10.78 7.61
C ASP A 338 18.00 -10.37 9.03
N LYS A 339 17.25 -11.24 9.69
CA LYS A 339 16.65 -10.98 10.99
C LYS A 339 17.73 -10.88 12.07
N PRO A 340 17.86 -9.73 12.77
CA PRO A 340 18.79 -9.61 13.88
C PRO A 340 18.41 -10.53 15.05
N THR A 341 19.41 -11.06 15.74
CA THR A 341 19.22 -11.96 16.90
C THR A 341 19.22 -11.22 18.24
N ASP A 342 19.68 -9.97 18.26
CA ASP A 342 19.86 -9.12 19.44
C ASP A 342 18.63 -8.29 19.80
N ARG A 343 17.63 -8.19 18.90
CA ARG A 343 16.47 -7.31 19.07
C ARG A 343 15.23 -7.76 18.31
N LYS A 344 14.06 -7.31 18.78
CA LYS A 344 12.77 -7.50 18.10
C LYS A 344 12.59 -6.44 17.01
N ILE A 345 12.21 -6.88 15.81
CA ILE A 345 11.97 -6.01 14.65
C ILE A 345 10.62 -6.35 13.99
N GLN A 346 10.04 -5.41 13.25
CA GLN A 346 8.89 -5.67 12.39
C GLN A 346 9.36 -6.41 11.13
N CYS A 347 8.85 -7.62 10.89
CA CYS A 347 9.40 -8.50 9.87
C CYS A 347 8.76 -8.42 8.48
N THR A 348 7.64 -7.72 8.32
CA THR A 348 7.05 -7.42 7.00
C THR A 348 8.07 -6.71 6.12
N THR A 349 8.37 -7.25 4.95
CA THR A 349 9.33 -6.64 4.01
C THR A 349 8.87 -5.23 3.59
N SER A 350 9.82 -4.32 3.40
CA SER A 350 9.53 -2.94 2.98
C SER A 350 10.81 -2.21 2.52
N ALA A 351 10.66 -1.38 1.49
CA ALA A 351 11.62 -0.37 1.03
C ALA A 351 11.33 1.02 1.60
N TRP A 352 12.37 1.80 1.87
CA TRP A 352 12.29 3.09 2.57
C TRP A 352 13.10 4.17 1.85
N ASP A 353 12.44 5.28 1.53
CA ASP A 353 13.07 6.55 1.16
C ASP A 353 13.10 7.47 2.38
N PHE A 354 14.28 7.98 2.74
CA PHE A 354 14.45 8.91 3.85
C PHE A 354 14.29 10.38 3.42
N CYS A 355 13.88 10.65 2.19
CA CYS A 355 13.58 11.99 1.69
C CYS A 355 14.77 12.96 1.75
N ASN A 356 16.01 12.46 1.70
CA ASN A 356 17.20 13.31 1.65
C ASN A 356 17.99 13.13 0.33
N GLY A 357 17.49 12.28 -0.57
CA GLY A 357 18.07 12.02 -1.89
C GLY A 357 19.27 11.09 -1.92
N HIS A 358 19.69 10.52 -0.78
CA HIS A 358 20.87 9.65 -0.72
C HIS A 358 20.73 8.45 0.24
N ASP A 359 19.78 8.48 1.18
CA ASP A 359 19.55 7.41 2.14
C ASP A 359 18.29 6.61 1.76
N PHE A 360 18.52 5.41 1.23
CA PHE A 360 17.50 4.46 0.84
C PHE A 360 17.82 3.12 1.49
N ARG A 361 16.80 2.41 2.00
CA ARG A 361 17.02 1.18 2.77
C ARG A 361 15.94 0.15 2.52
N ILE A 362 16.30 -1.12 2.71
CA ILE A 362 15.35 -2.23 2.78
C ILE A 362 15.42 -2.89 4.15
N LYS A 363 14.26 -3.34 4.64
CA LYS A 363 14.14 -4.11 5.88
C LYS A 363 13.34 -5.39 5.63
N GLN A 364 13.99 -6.55 5.73
CA GLN A 364 13.35 -7.87 5.69
C GLN A 364 13.83 -8.81 6.81
N CYS A 365 13.06 -9.86 7.08
CA CYS A 365 13.41 -10.98 7.97
C CYS A 365 13.32 -12.34 7.26
N ARG A 366 13.44 -12.38 5.93
CA ARG A 366 13.18 -13.61 5.17
C ARG A 366 14.42 -14.51 5.11
N GLN A 367 14.15 -15.80 4.94
CA GLN A 367 15.16 -16.84 4.76
C GLN A 367 15.57 -16.96 3.29
N VAL A 368 16.45 -17.90 2.98
CA VAL A 368 16.86 -18.18 1.61
C VAL A 368 15.84 -19.12 1.00
N ASP A 369 14.96 -18.58 0.17
CA ASP A 369 13.94 -19.29 -0.59
C ASP A 369 13.59 -18.55 -1.90
N MET A 370 12.84 -19.22 -2.77
CA MET A 370 12.39 -18.65 -4.05
C MET A 370 11.51 -17.41 -3.86
N GLU A 371 10.70 -17.37 -2.81
CA GLU A 371 9.84 -16.21 -2.53
C GLU A 371 10.70 -14.97 -2.21
N SER A 372 11.79 -15.15 -1.46
CA SER A 372 12.76 -14.10 -1.13
C SER A 372 13.51 -13.61 -2.35
N LEU A 373 13.79 -14.49 -3.32
CA LEU A 373 14.34 -14.07 -4.62
C LEU A 373 13.40 -13.08 -5.32
N SER A 374 12.11 -13.42 -5.41
CA SER A 374 11.08 -12.56 -5.99
C SER A 374 10.92 -11.24 -5.22
N VAL A 375 10.74 -11.32 -3.90
CA VAL A 375 10.54 -10.15 -3.03
C VAL A 375 11.76 -9.22 -3.04
N SER A 376 13.00 -9.74 -3.03
CA SER A 376 14.19 -8.90 -3.09
C SER A 376 14.28 -8.09 -4.38
N HIS A 377 13.88 -8.67 -5.53
CA HIS A 377 13.82 -7.92 -6.79
C HIS A 377 12.69 -6.89 -6.78
N HIS A 378 11.51 -7.25 -6.27
CA HIS A 378 10.39 -6.32 -6.10
C HIS A 378 10.79 -5.09 -5.28
N GLU A 379 11.36 -5.28 -4.08
CA GLU A 379 11.70 -4.18 -3.17
C GLU A 379 12.86 -3.33 -3.71
N MET A 380 13.80 -3.93 -4.43
CA MET A 380 14.87 -3.18 -5.07
C MET A 380 14.36 -2.34 -6.25
N ALA A 381 13.22 -2.69 -6.86
CA ALA A 381 12.55 -1.83 -7.84
C ALA A 381 12.08 -0.51 -7.20
N HIS A 382 11.54 -0.57 -5.98
CA HIS A 382 11.17 0.62 -5.22
C HIS A 382 12.39 1.50 -4.95
N ILE A 383 13.52 0.92 -4.53
CA ILE A 383 14.76 1.67 -4.31
C ILE A 383 15.27 2.32 -5.60
N GLN A 384 15.23 1.62 -6.73
CA GLN A 384 15.54 2.21 -8.04
C GLN A 384 14.65 3.42 -8.31
N TYR A 385 13.33 3.26 -8.16
CA TYR A 385 12.38 4.36 -8.36
C TYR A 385 12.71 5.57 -7.47
N TYR A 386 13.03 5.32 -6.19
CA TYR A 386 13.43 6.35 -5.24
C TYR A 386 14.66 7.14 -5.70
N MET A 387 15.68 6.43 -6.21
CA MET A 387 16.91 7.03 -6.71
C MET A 387 16.73 7.82 -8.01
N TYR A 388 15.68 7.55 -8.79
CA TYR A 388 15.43 8.25 -10.05
C TYR A 388 14.61 9.54 -9.85
N TYR A 389 13.67 9.57 -8.90
CA TYR A 389 12.93 10.81 -8.61
C TYR A 389 13.58 11.68 -7.53
N ALA A 390 14.73 11.27 -6.95
CA ALA A 390 15.30 11.91 -5.75
C ALA A 390 15.54 13.43 -5.90
N GLU A 391 15.78 13.89 -7.12
CA GLU A 391 16.01 15.30 -7.45
C GLU A 391 14.72 16.10 -7.72
N GLN A 392 13.57 15.43 -7.82
CA GLN A 392 12.27 16.08 -7.95
C GLN A 392 11.91 16.85 -6.67
N PRO A 393 11.06 17.89 -6.76
CA PRO A 393 10.45 18.51 -5.61
C PRO A 393 9.80 17.47 -4.68
N TYR A 394 9.82 17.71 -3.38
CA TYR A 394 9.33 16.77 -2.35
C TYR A 394 7.93 16.22 -2.66
N LEU A 395 7.01 17.05 -3.13
CA LEU A 395 5.64 16.65 -3.50
C LEU A 395 5.54 15.69 -4.69
N TYR A 396 6.60 15.57 -5.50
CA TYR A 396 6.65 14.74 -6.70
C TYR A 396 7.55 13.51 -6.52
N ARG A 397 8.03 13.24 -5.31
CA ARG A 397 8.82 12.04 -4.99
C ARG A 397 7.91 10.86 -4.65
N GLU A 398 7.04 10.53 -5.61
CA GLU A 398 6.08 9.44 -5.58
C GLU A 398 5.96 8.87 -7.01
N GLY A 399 5.24 7.77 -7.17
CA GLY A 399 4.91 7.23 -8.49
C GLY A 399 4.04 8.19 -9.30
N ALA A 400 4.07 8.07 -10.62
CA ALA A 400 3.20 8.86 -11.51
C ALA A 400 1.71 8.79 -11.10
N ASN A 401 1.28 7.62 -10.61
CA ASN A 401 0.09 7.43 -9.80
C ASN A 401 0.38 6.30 -8.77
N PRO A 402 -0.52 6.03 -7.80
CA PRO A 402 -0.26 5.03 -6.75
C PRO A 402 0.01 3.60 -7.26
N ALA A 403 -0.45 3.26 -8.47
CA ALA A 403 -0.27 1.92 -9.04
C ALA A 403 1.11 1.72 -9.71
N PHE A 404 1.80 2.80 -10.11
CA PHE A 404 3.05 2.69 -10.86
C PHE A 404 4.20 2.05 -10.06
N HIS A 405 4.30 2.36 -8.76
CA HIS A 405 5.32 1.77 -7.88
C HIS A 405 5.22 0.25 -7.85
N GLU A 406 4.04 -0.26 -7.52
CA GLU A 406 3.78 -1.70 -7.43
C GLU A 406 3.76 -2.37 -8.81
N GLY A 407 3.23 -1.70 -9.83
CA GLY A 407 3.18 -2.20 -11.20
C GLY A 407 4.58 -2.45 -11.78
N LEU A 408 5.50 -1.49 -11.62
CA LEU A 408 6.88 -1.67 -12.04
C LEU A 408 7.56 -2.80 -11.27
N ALA A 409 7.45 -2.79 -9.94
CA ALA A 409 8.09 -3.79 -9.09
C ALA A 409 7.63 -5.21 -9.44
N ASN A 410 6.32 -5.41 -9.66
CA ASN A 410 5.76 -6.69 -10.08
C ASN A 410 6.15 -7.08 -11.51
N ALA A 411 6.27 -6.12 -12.44
CA ALA A 411 6.73 -6.41 -13.80
C ALA A 411 8.17 -6.93 -13.84
N ILE A 412 9.06 -6.40 -13.00
CA ILE A 412 10.43 -6.91 -12.88
C ILE A 412 10.44 -8.36 -12.40
N VAL A 413 9.64 -8.68 -11.38
CA VAL A 413 9.52 -10.03 -10.85
C VAL A 413 9.17 -11.05 -11.94
N LEU A 414 8.27 -10.71 -12.88
CA LEU A 414 7.91 -11.61 -13.98
C LEU A 414 9.11 -12.03 -14.85
N SER A 415 10.11 -11.16 -14.99
CA SER A 415 11.34 -11.48 -15.74
C SER A 415 12.29 -12.38 -14.94
N VAL A 416 12.29 -12.24 -13.61
CA VAL A 416 13.18 -12.95 -12.69
C VAL A 416 12.72 -14.39 -12.44
N ILE A 417 11.41 -14.61 -12.35
CA ILE A 417 10.84 -15.94 -12.03
C ILE A 417 10.59 -16.82 -13.26
N ASN A 418 11.01 -16.37 -14.44
CA ASN A 418 10.87 -17.12 -15.68
C ASN A 418 11.84 -18.34 -15.68
N PRO A 419 11.40 -19.57 -16.01
CA PRO A 419 12.24 -20.77 -16.01
C PRO A 419 13.45 -20.75 -16.94
#